data_AF-A0A7S2MRS3-F1
#
_entry.id   AF-A0A7S2MRS3-F1
#
_cell.length_a   1.000
_cell.length_b   1.000
_cell.length_c   1.000
_cell.angle_alpha   90.00
_cell.angle_beta   90.00
_cell.angle_gamma   90.00
#
_symmetry.space_group_name_H-M   'P 1'
#
loop_
_entity.id
_entity.type
_entity.pdbx_description
1 polymer ?
#
loop_
_entity_poly.entity_id
_entity_poly.type
_entity_poly.pdbx_seq_one_letter_code
_entity_poly.pdbx_strand_id
1 'polypeptide(L)'
;MAYSLGRYSGGQINCAVTLALWVKNLLTWEQALANFVAQMLGSVTGAALLCIIFPKSKDKTGGLGTNGVQDGFHPVGVLLAEIVMTFVLVTTVFESGLQTAPASGIAVIPIGFAVFLAHLVLIPIDGCSINPTRSFGPALIATLRDGKVDYFTDMWIFWIGPLLGALAAAGVHELFLRSV
;
A
#
# COMPACT_ATOMS: atom_id res chain seq x y z
N MET A 1 0.78 -14.49 -1.92
CA MET A 1 1.38 -13.61 -2.94
C MET A 1 2.88 -13.39 -2.72
N ALA A 2 3.30 -12.79 -1.60
CA ALA A 2 4.73 -12.54 -1.33
C ALA A 2 5.60 -13.81 -1.35
N TYR A 3 5.15 -14.94 -0.76
CA TYR A 3 5.84 -16.24 -0.90
C TYR A 3 5.95 -16.74 -2.35
N SER A 4 4.98 -16.43 -3.19
CA SER A 4 4.87 -16.98 -4.56
C SER A 4 5.62 -16.13 -5.58
N LEU A 5 5.56 -14.81 -5.44
CA LEU A 5 6.11 -13.83 -6.39
C LEU A 5 7.39 -13.14 -5.89
N GLY A 6 7.68 -13.21 -4.59
CA GLY A 6 8.78 -12.49 -3.94
C GLY A 6 10.13 -12.79 -4.57
N ARG A 7 10.40 -14.05 -4.94
CA ARG A 7 11.65 -14.45 -5.58
C ARG A 7 11.92 -13.83 -6.96
N TYR A 8 10.87 -13.32 -7.62
CA TYR A 8 10.97 -12.80 -8.98
C TYR A 8 11.03 -11.27 -9.01
N SER A 9 10.12 -10.61 -8.28
CA SER A 9 9.96 -9.15 -8.33
C SER A 9 10.28 -8.44 -7.01
N GLY A 10 10.66 -9.19 -5.97
CA GLY A 10 10.71 -8.69 -4.59
C GLY A 10 9.33 -8.65 -3.91
N GLY A 11 8.24 -8.95 -4.62
CA GLY A 11 6.91 -9.10 -4.02
C GLY A 11 6.33 -7.81 -3.41
N GLN A 12 6.79 -6.65 -3.87
CA GLN A 12 6.46 -5.33 -3.30
C GLN A 12 4.96 -5.07 -3.22
N ILE A 13 4.26 -5.26 -4.35
CA ILE A 13 2.78 -5.12 -4.50
C ILE A 13 2.25 -3.78 -3.92
N ASN A 14 3.13 -2.79 -3.77
CA ASN A 14 2.88 -1.51 -3.12
C ASN A 14 3.89 -0.48 -3.63
N CYS A 15 3.43 0.61 -4.23
CA CYS A 15 4.32 1.59 -4.83
C CYS A 15 5.07 2.45 -3.79
N ALA A 16 4.54 2.58 -2.58
CA ALA A 16 5.27 3.22 -1.48
C ALA A 16 6.47 2.37 -1.06
N VAL A 17 6.29 1.03 -1.01
CA VAL A 17 7.40 0.09 -0.77
C VAL A 17 8.39 0.12 -1.94
N THR A 18 7.91 0.13 -3.19
CA THR A 18 8.77 0.28 -4.38
C THR A 18 9.63 1.55 -4.31
N LEU A 19 9.03 2.69 -3.95
CA LEU A 19 9.73 3.97 -3.79
C LEU A 19 10.83 3.87 -2.74
N ALA A 20 10.51 3.32 -1.56
CA ALA A 20 11.47 3.20 -0.46
C ALA A 20 12.68 2.33 -0.84
N LEU A 21 12.44 1.19 -1.50
CA LEU A 21 13.51 0.31 -1.97
C LEU A 21 14.36 0.98 -3.07
N TRP A 22 13.74 1.71 -3.99
CA TRP A 22 14.47 2.45 -5.03
C TRP A 22 15.36 3.56 -4.43
N VAL A 23 14.84 4.37 -3.50
CA VAL A 23 15.61 5.42 -2.80
C VAL A 23 16.79 4.83 -2.01
N LYS A 24 16.65 3.60 -1.51
CA LYS A 24 17.73 2.83 -0.85
C LYS A 24 18.69 2.16 -1.81
N ASN A 25 18.58 2.40 -3.12
CA ASN A 25 19.39 1.78 -4.19
C ASN A 25 19.29 0.25 -4.22
N LEU A 26 18.16 -0.31 -3.76
CA LEU A 26 17.88 -1.75 -3.79
C LEU A 26 17.14 -2.19 -5.06
N LEU A 27 16.71 -1.22 -5.87
CA LEU A 27 16.10 -1.43 -7.20
C LEU A 27 16.76 -0.47 -8.19
N THR A 28 16.86 -0.90 -9.45
CA THR A 28 17.13 0.04 -10.54
C THR A 28 15.90 0.89 -10.82
N TRP A 29 16.06 2.03 -11.47
CA TRP A 29 14.92 2.89 -11.82
C TRP A 29 13.98 2.19 -12.81
N GLU A 30 14.52 1.39 -13.74
CA GLU A 30 13.73 0.63 -14.72
C GLU A 30 12.84 -0.39 -14.00
N GLN A 31 13.41 -1.10 -13.02
CA GLN A 31 12.67 -2.08 -12.23
C GLN A 31 11.60 -1.40 -11.36
N ALA A 32 11.93 -0.26 -10.74
CA ALA A 32 10.97 0.51 -9.96
C ALA A 32 9.78 0.98 -10.83
N LEU A 33 10.05 1.50 -12.03
CA LEU A 33 9.02 1.94 -12.96
C LEU A 33 8.18 0.76 -13.48
N ALA A 34 8.82 -0.33 -13.89
CA ALA A 34 8.12 -1.52 -14.39
C ALA A 34 7.21 -2.11 -13.30
N ASN A 35 7.70 -2.19 -12.05
CA ASN A 35 6.91 -2.64 -10.91
C ASN A 35 5.74 -1.70 -10.64
N PHE A 36 5.95 -0.38 -10.67
CA PHE A 36 4.88 0.61 -10.48
C PHE A 36 3.76 0.45 -11.51
N VAL A 37 4.11 0.37 -12.80
CA VAL A 37 3.12 0.19 -13.89
C VAL A 37 2.38 -1.14 -13.72
N ALA A 38 3.09 -2.23 -13.44
CA ALA A 38 2.48 -3.54 -13.22
C ALA A 38 1.53 -3.53 -12.00
N GLN A 39 1.89 -2.83 -10.92
CA GLN A 39 1.05 -2.69 -9.72
C GLN A 39 -0.22 -1.87 -10.01
N MET A 40 -0.12 -0.78 -10.78
CA MET A 40 -1.28 0.01 -11.19
C MET A 40 -2.24 -0.82 -12.05
N LEU A 41 -1.71 -1.50 -13.08
CA LEU A 41 -2.51 -2.38 -13.94
C LEU A 41 -3.15 -3.51 -13.12
N GLY A 42 -2.37 -4.17 -12.27
CA GLY A 42 -2.86 -5.24 -11.41
C GLY A 42 -3.96 -4.80 -10.45
N SER A 43 -3.86 -3.60 -9.88
CA SER A 43 -4.89 -3.04 -8.99
C SER A 43 -6.19 -2.75 -9.73
N VAL A 44 -6.10 -2.12 -10.91
CA VAL A 44 -7.27 -1.85 -11.77
C VAL A 44 -7.92 -3.17 -12.23
N THR A 45 -7.13 -4.13 -12.70
CA THR A 45 -7.63 -5.44 -13.10
C THR A 45 -8.26 -6.19 -11.93
N GLY A 46 -7.63 -6.18 -10.75
CA GLY A 46 -8.16 -6.81 -9.54
C GLY A 46 -9.52 -6.21 -9.12
N ALA A 47 -9.63 -4.88 -9.14
CA ALA A 47 -10.89 -4.19 -8.86
C ALA A 47 -11.97 -4.49 -9.91
N ALA A 48 -11.62 -4.57 -11.20
CA ALA A 48 -12.55 -4.93 -12.28
C ALA A 48 -13.07 -6.36 -12.11
N LEU A 49 -12.19 -7.31 -11.78
CA LEU A 49 -12.58 -8.68 -11.48
C LEU A 49 -13.51 -8.73 -10.26
N LEU A 50 -13.19 -7.99 -9.19
CA LEU A 50 -14.07 -7.90 -8.01
C LEU A 50 -15.45 -7.33 -8.37
N CYS A 51 -15.51 -6.31 -9.22
CA CYS A 51 -16.76 -5.73 -9.70
C CYS A 51 -17.62 -6.72 -10.48
N ILE A 52 -17.01 -7.64 -11.24
CA ILE A 52 -17.72 -8.68 -11.99
C ILE A 52 -18.21 -9.79 -11.05
N ILE A 53 -17.37 -10.20 -10.09
CA ILE A 53 -17.65 -11.31 -9.17
C ILE A 53 -18.67 -10.91 -8.11
N PHE A 54 -18.61 -9.67 -7.60
CA PHE A 54 -19.35 -9.24 -6.43
C PHE A 54 -20.45 -8.24 -6.80
N PRO A 55 -21.75 -8.63 -6.69
CA PRO A 55 -22.85 -7.75 -7.05
C PRO A 55 -22.88 -6.48 -6.21
N LYS A 56 -23.16 -5.34 -6.84
CA LYS A 56 -23.27 -4.03 -6.16
C LYS A 56 -24.23 -4.04 -4.96
N SER A 57 -25.35 -4.76 -5.04
CA SER A 57 -26.32 -4.86 -3.95
C SER A 57 -25.81 -5.59 -2.70
N LYS A 58 -24.68 -6.30 -2.80
CA LYS A 58 -24.02 -6.98 -1.68
C LYS A 58 -22.76 -6.24 -1.20
N ASP A 59 -22.32 -5.22 -1.93
CA ASP A 59 -21.14 -4.40 -1.60
C ASP A 59 -21.40 -3.52 -0.37
N LYS A 60 -21.04 -4.04 0.80
CA LYS A 60 -21.16 -3.33 2.08
C LYS A 60 -20.20 -2.15 2.21
N THR A 61 -19.20 -2.05 1.34
CA THR A 61 -18.26 -0.92 1.34
C THR A 61 -18.79 0.26 0.54
N GLY A 62 -19.82 0.03 -0.31
CA GLY A 62 -20.39 1.05 -1.19
C GLY A 62 -19.50 1.45 -2.37
N GLY A 63 -18.30 0.88 -2.52
CA GLY A 63 -17.31 1.33 -3.50
C GLY A 63 -16.14 0.37 -3.72
N LEU A 64 -16.39 -0.95 -3.76
CA LEU A 64 -15.36 -1.98 -3.99
C LEU A 64 -14.17 -1.95 -3.01
N GLY A 65 -14.40 -1.47 -1.79
CA GLY A 65 -13.36 -1.30 -0.78
C GLY A 65 -12.37 -0.18 -1.10
N THR A 66 -12.84 0.85 -1.81
CA THR A 66 -12.15 2.14 -1.96
C THR A 66 -11.91 2.79 -0.60
N ASN A 67 -10.85 3.58 -0.53
CA ASN A 67 -10.50 4.37 0.64
C ASN A 67 -11.23 5.72 0.58
N GLY A 68 -11.43 6.33 1.75
CA GLY A 68 -12.06 7.65 1.90
C GLY A 68 -12.17 8.00 3.38
N VAL A 69 -12.01 9.28 3.71
CA VAL A 69 -12.06 9.75 5.10
C VAL A 69 -13.44 9.46 5.68
N GLN A 70 -13.49 8.72 6.80
CA GLN A 70 -14.75 8.38 7.45
C GLN A 70 -15.30 9.56 8.26
N ASP A 71 -16.61 9.58 8.44
CA ASP A 71 -17.31 10.62 9.20
C ASP A 71 -16.73 10.81 10.60
N GLY A 72 -16.49 12.07 10.98
CA GLY A 72 -15.93 12.42 12.29
C GLY A 72 -14.41 12.46 12.36
N PHE A 73 -13.68 12.07 11.31
CA PHE A 73 -12.23 12.22 11.22
C PHE A 73 -11.82 13.46 10.44
N HIS A 74 -10.77 14.14 10.92
CA HIS A 74 -10.20 15.28 10.21
C HIS A 74 -9.17 14.79 9.17
N PRO A 75 -9.19 15.30 7.91
CA PRO A 75 -8.28 14.84 6.84
C PRO A 75 -6.78 14.86 7.20
N VAL A 76 -6.34 15.88 7.96
CA VAL A 76 -4.95 15.95 8.44
C VAL A 76 -4.60 14.81 9.41
N GLY A 77 -5.54 14.40 10.27
CA GLY A 77 -5.34 13.27 11.18
C GLY A 77 -5.26 11.94 10.44
N VAL A 78 -6.07 11.79 9.40
CA VAL A 78 -6.04 10.61 8.50
C VAL A 78 -4.72 10.55 7.75
N LEU A 79 -4.26 11.69 7.20
CA LEU A 79 -2.95 11.79 6.56
C LEU A 79 -1.82 11.36 7.51
N LEU A 80 -1.83 11.83 8.76
CA LEU A 80 -0.85 11.41 9.76
C LEU A 80 -0.92 9.90 10.02
N ALA A 81 -2.13 9.34 10.14
CA ALA A 81 -2.31 7.91 10.39
C ALA A 81 -1.75 7.06 9.23
N GLU A 82 -2.00 7.46 7.98
CA GLU A 82 -1.43 6.82 6.78
C GLU A 82 0.10 6.93 6.75
N ILE A 83 0.68 8.09 7.07
CA ILE A 83 2.14 8.25 7.21
C ILE A 83 2.71 7.25 8.22
N VAL A 84 2.11 7.19 9.42
CA VAL A 84 2.60 6.35 10.52
C VAL A 84 2.50 4.86 10.18
N MET A 85 1.37 4.40 9.65
CA MET A 85 1.20 2.98 9.35
C MET A 85 2.02 2.54 8.14
N THR A 86 2.20 3.39 7.13
CA THR A 86 3.14 3.08 6.05
C THR A 86 4.59 3.11 6.53
N PHE A 87 4.96 4.00 7.45
CA PHE A 87 6.27 3.99 8.09
C PHE A 87 6.53 2.66 8.81
N VAL A 88 5.58 2.17 9.60
CA VAL A 88 5.67 0.86 10.29
C VAL A 88 5.81 -0.27 9.28
N LEU A 89 5.01 -0.27 8.21
CA LEU A 89 5.10 -1.27 7.14
C LEU A 89 6.49 -1.26 6.49
N VAL A 90 6.96 -0.11 6.01
CA VAL A 90 8.22 -0.02 5.27
C VAL A 90 9.43 -0.30 6.16
N THR A 91 9.42 0.15 7.42
CA THR A 91 10.43 -0.23 8.40
C THR A 91 10.48 -1.75 8.57
N THR A 92 9.32 -2.38 8.71
CA THR A 92 9.24 -3.86 8.79
C THR A 92 9.80 -4.52 7.53
N VAL A 93 9.54 -3.96 6.34
CA VAL A 93 10.11 -4.46 5.07
C VAL A 93 11.64 -4.40 5.11
N PHE A 94 12.23 -3.29 5.57
CA PHE A 94 13.69 -3.19 5.65
C PHE A 94 14.29 -4.17 6.65
N GLU A 95 13.77 -4.21 7.88
CA GLU A 95 14.33 -5.01 8.97
C GLU A 95 14.17 -6.52 8.75
N SER A 96 13.08 -6.94 8.08
CA SER A 96 12.81 -8.36 7.83
C SER A 96 13.26 -8.82 6.45
N GLY A 97 13.10 -7.99 5.41
CA GLY A 97 13.28 -8.35 4.02
C GLY A 97 14.73 -8.28 3.52
N LEU A 98 15.62 -7.54 4.21
CA LEU A 98 17.02 -7.36 3.78
C LEU A 98 18.02 -8.30 4.47
N GLN A 99 17.54 -9.25 5.27
CA GLN A 99 18.41 -10.19 6.00
C GLN A 99 19.08 -11.22 5.06
N THR A 100 20.41 -11.35 5.16
CA THR A 100 21.21 -12.31 4.40
C THR A 100 21.23 -13.69 5.09
N ALA A 101 20.38 -14.62 4.64
CA ALA A 101 20.28 -16.07 4.98
C ALA A 101 19.63 -16.46 6.33
N PRO A 102 19.27 -17.75 6.56
CA PRO A 102 18.19 -18.50 5.90
C PRO A 102 16.76 -17.99 6.24
N ALA A 103 16.65 -16.86 6.95
CA ALA A 103 15.40 -16.24 7.40
C ALA A 103 14.58 -15.54 6.28
N SER A 104 15.10 -15.46 5.06
CA SER A 104 14.42 -14.80 3.92
C SER A 104 13.05 -15.39 3.60
N GLY A 105 12.84 -16.68 3.91
CA GLY A 105 11.54 -17.32 3.81
C GLY A 105 10.53 -16.84 4.87
N ILE A 106 10.96 -16.37 6.04
CA ILE A 106 10.07 -15.98 7.15
C ILE A 106 9.76 -14.49 7.13
N ALA A 107 10.58 -13.66 6.47
CA ALA A 107 10.42 -12.21 6.33
C ALA A 107 9.01 -11.75 5.90
N VAL A 108 8.31 -12.59 5.12
CA VAL A 108 6.94 -12.34 4.67
C VAL A 108 5.93 -12.28 5.82
N ILE A 109 6.18 -12.98 6.93
CA ILE A 109 5.28 -13.07 8.08
C ILE A 109 5.21 -11.72 8.83
N PRO A 110 6.32 -11.12 9.30
CA PRO A 110 6.30 -9.79 9.91
C PRO A 110 5.66 -8.73 9.00
N ILE A 111 5.96 -8.74 7.70
CA ILE A 111 5.38 -7.79 6.74
C ILE A 111 3.86 -7.97 6.67
N GLY A 112 3.37 -9.22 6.63
CA GLY A 112 1.93 -9.52 6.69
C GLY A 112 1.28 -9.04 7.98
N PHE A 113 1.95 -9.18 9.13
CA PHE A 113 1.47 -8.65 10.40
C PHE A 113 1.46 -7.12 10.47
N ALA A 114 2.43 -6.44 9.87
CA ALA A 114 2.42 -4.99 9.77
C ALA A 114 1.23 -4.49 8.93
N VAL A 115 0.94 -5.16 7.81
CA VAL A 115 -0.26 -4.90 7.01
C VAL A 115 -1.52 -5.17 7.84
N PHE A 116 -1.59 -6.30 8.55
CA PHE A 116 -2.74 -6.63 9.40
C PHE A 116 -2.98 -5.57 10.50
N LEU A 117 -1.92 -5.12 11.17
CA LEU A 117 -1.98 -4.06 12.17
C LEU A 117 -2.50 -2.75 11.56
N ALA A 118 -2.00 -2.37 10.38
CA ALA A 118 -2.50 -1.21 9.66
C ALA A 118 -3.99 -1.31 9.38
N HIS A 119 -4.49 -2.48 8.97
CA HIS A 119 -5.92 -2.68 8.73
C HIS A 119 -6.75 -2.58 10.02
N LEU A 120 -6.25 -3.09 11.15
CA LEU A 120 -6.95 -2.96 12.43
C LEU A 120 -7.13 -1.49 12.85
N VAL A 121 -6.14 -0.64 12.55
CA VAL A 121 -6.15 0.78 12.92
C VAL A 121 -6.92 1.61 11.90
N LEU A 122 -6.66 1.43 10.61
CA LEU A 122 -7.06 2.38 9.56
C LEU A 122 -8.38 2.04 8.88
N ILE A 123 -8.84 0.77 8.88
CA ILE A 123 -10.16 0.45 8.31
C ILE A 123 -11.28 1.36 8.85
N PRO A 124 -11.44 1.59 10.17
CA PRO A 124 -12.49 2.46 10.68
C PRO A 124 -12.24 3.97 10.44
N ILE A 125 -11.02 4.36 10.03
CA ILE A 125 -10.61 5.76 9.85
C ILE A 125 -10.74 6.18 8.38
N ASP A 126 -10.26 5.36 7.46
CA ASP A 126 -10.21 5.66 6.02
C ASP A 126 -10.29 4.44 5.07
N GLY A 127 -10.53 3.24 5.61
CA GLY A 127 -10.53 2.00 4.85
C GLY A 127 -9.14 1.36 4.66
N CYS A 128 -8.08 1.91 5.27
CA CYS A 128 -6.69 1.47 5.19
C CYS A 128 -6.11 1.46 3.77
N SER A 129 -5.44 2.55 3.37
CA SER A 129 -4.69 2.59 2.11
C SER A 129 -3.34 1.90 2.26
N ILE A 130 -2.43 2.53 3.02
CA ILE A 130 -0.98 2.27 3.14
C ILE A 130 -0.24 2.03 1.82
N ASN A 131 -0.91 2.24 0.69
CA ASN A 131 -0.52 1.80 -0.64
C ASN A 131 -1.33 2.56 -1.72
N PRO A 132 -0.73 3.55 -2.38
CA PRO A 132 -1.44 4.35 -3.37
C PRO A 132 -2.00 3.54 -4.55
N THR A 133 -1.30 2.51 -5.02
CA THR A 133 -1.83 1.67 -6.13
C THR A 133 -3.07 0.87 -5.70
N ARG A 134 -3.11 0.38 -4.45
CA ARG A 134 -4.27 -0.35 -3.89
C ARG A 134 -5.48 0.55 -3.68
N SER A 135 -5.28 1.84 -3.46
CA SER A 135 -6.37 2.82 -3.38
C SER A 135 -6.88 3.22 -4.76
N PHE A 136 -5.98 3.43 -5.71
CA PHE A 136 -6.32 3.93 -7.04
C PHE A 136 -7.23 2.99 -7.84
N GLY A 137 -6.90 1.69 -7.92
CA GLY A 137 -7.62 0.73 -8.75
C GLY A 137 -9.10 0.59 -8.39
N PRO A 138 -9.45 0.30 -7.13
CA PRO A 138 -10.82 0.28 -6.65
C PRO A 138 -11.56 1.60 -6.86
N ALA A 139 -10.93 2.75 -6.58
CA ALA A 139 -11.56 4.05 -6.78
C ALA A 139 -11.91 4.31 -8.26
N LEU A 140 -11.00 3.97 -9.18
CA LEU A 140 -11.25 4.09 -10.62
C LEU A 140 -12.43 3.21 -11.06
N ILE A 141 -12.40 1.92 -10.70
CA ILE A 141 -13.45 0.98 -11.13
C ILE A 141 -14.79 1.31 -10.45
N ALA A 142 -14.80 1.69 -9.18
CA ALA A 142 -16.02 2.12 -8.48
C ALA A 142 -16.61 3.37 -9.13
N THR A 143 -15.77 4.35 -9.51
CA THR A 143 -16.21 5.53 -10.25
C THR A 143 -16.85 5.16 -11.58
N LEU A 144 -16.25 4.24 -12.35
CA LEU A 144 -16.81 3.76 -13.61
C LEU A 144 -18.12 2.96 -13.42
N ARG A 145 -18.23 2.20 -12.33
CA ARG A 145 -19.43 1.41 -11.98
C ARG A 145 -20.60 2.29 -11.54
N ASP A 146 -20.31 3.29 -10.71
CA ASP A 146 -21.33 4.04 -9.97
C ASP A 146 -21.66 5.38 -10.61
N GLY A 147 -20.70 6.02 -11.29
CA GLY A 147 -20.86 7.20 -12.15
C GLY A 147 -21.37 8.48 -11.45
N LYS A 148 -21.71 8.40 -10.16
CA LYS A 148 -22.38 9.45 -9.38
C LYS A 148 -21.64 9.83 -8.10
N VAL A 149 -20.71 8.99 -7.65
CA VAL A 149 -19.94 9.20 -6.42
C VAL A 149 -18.50 9.47 -6.83
N ASP A 150 -17.93 10.55 -6.31
CA ASP A 150 -16.52 10.88 -6.48
C ASP A 150 -15.70 10.12 -5.44
N TYR A 151 -15.03 9.05 -5.88
CA TYR A 151 -14.12 8.27 -5.02
C TYR A 151 -12.69 8.83 -5.01
N PHE A 152 -12.44 9.96 -5.66
CA PHE A 152 -11.13 10.59 -5.73
C PHE A 152 -10.96 11.80 -4.81
N THR A 153 -12.03 12.25 -4.13
CA THR A 153 -12.01 13.43 -3.26
C THR A 153 -10.85 13.41 -2.24
N ASP A 154 -10.65 12.28 -1.56
CA ASP A 154 -9.58 12.11 -0.56
C ASP A 154 -8.32 11.42 -1.10
N MET A 155 -8.28 11.11 -2.40
CA MET A 155 -7.21 10.29 -3.00
C MET A 155 -5.83 10.86 -2.76
N TRP A 156 -5.71 12.19 -2.69
CA TRP A 156 -4.45 12.87 -2.41
C TRP A 156 -3.80 12.39 -1.09
N ILE A 157 -4.59 12.04 -0.07
CA ILE A 157 -4.11 11.52 1.22
C ILE A 157 -3.44 10.16 1.01
N PHE A 158 -4.06 9.31 0.20
CA PHE A 158 -3.59 7.95 -0.09
C PHE A 158 -2.39 7.91 -1.05
N TRP A 159 -2.03 9.05 -1.64
CA TRP A 159 -0.73 9.23 -2.30
C TRP A 159 0.29 9.86 -1.36
N ILE A 160 -0.01 11.03 -0.79
CA ILE A 160 0.96 11.77 0.01
C ILE A 160 1.35 11.01 1.28
N GLY A 161 0.37 10.48 2.00
CA GLY A 161 0.58 9.81 3.29
C GLY A 161 1.53 8.61 3.18
N PRO A 162 1.18 7.59 2.37
CA PRO A 162 2.03 6.43 2.21
C PRO A 162 3.43 6.76 1.66
N LEU A 163 3.54 7.67 0.69
CA LEU A 163 4.84 8.03 0.12
C LEU A 163 5.74 8.74 1.15
N LEU A 164 5.18 9.65 1.96
CA LEU A 164 5.92 10.29 3.04
C LEU A 164 6.33 9.30 4.14
N GLY A 165 5.42 8.40 4.54
CA GLY A 165 5.73 7.34 5.50
C GLY A 165 6.86 6.42 5.02
N ALA A 166 6.86 6.07 3.73
CA ALA A 166 7.89 5.27 3.10
C ALA A 166 9.25 5.99 3.03
N LEU A 167 9.27 7.27 2.67
CA LEU A 167 10.49 8.08 2.66
C LEU A 167 11.05 8.30 4.07
N ALA A 168 10.19 8.53 5.06
CA ALA A 168 10.59 8.64 6.46
C ALA A 168 11.23 7.34 6.96
N ALA A 169 10.65 6.18 6.64
CA ALA A 169 11.22 4.88 6.98
C ALA A 169 12.58 4.67 6.32
N ALA A 170 12.73 5.03 5.05
CA ALA A 170 14.01 4.94 4.34
C ALA A 170 15.09 5.84 4.98
N GLY A 171 14.72 7.07 5.38
CA GLY A 171 15.61 7.99 6.07
C GLY A 171 16.04 7.50 7.45
N VAL A 172 15.10 7.04 8.27
CA VAL A 172 15.40 6.47 9.60
C VAL A 172 16.28 5.23 9.47
N HIS A 173 15.98 4.35 8.52
CA HIS A 173 16.77 3.15 8.29
C HIS A 173 18.20 3.48 7.85
N GLU A 174 18.40 4.50 6.99
CA GLU A 174 19.75 4.97 6.62
C GLU A 174 20.52 5.58 7.79
N LEU A 175 19.86 6.38 8.63
CA LEU A 175 20.53 7.15 9.68
C LEU A 175 20.82 6.34 10.95
N PHE A 176 19.95 5.40 11.32
CA PHE A 176 19.96 4.80 12.65
C PHE A 176 19.96 3.26 12.68
N LEU A 177 19.41 2.59 11.66
CA LEU A 177 19.20 1.14 11.69
C LEU A 177 20.13 0.38 10.73
N ARG A 178 20.98 1.09 9.98
CA ARG A 178 21.98 0.46 9.11
C ARG A 178 23.00 -0.27 9.99
N SER A 179 22.92 -1.59 10.05
CA SER A 179 23.95 -2.42 10.67
C SER A 179 25.27 -2.22 9.95
N VAL A 180 26.32 -1.90 10.71
CA VAL A 180 27.72 -1.76 10.25
C VAL A 180 28.24 -3.10 9.73
#